data_AF-A0A376UBT4-F1
#
_entry.id   AF-A0A376UBT4-F1
#
_cell.length_a   1.000
_cell.length_b   1.000
_cell.length_c   1.000
_cell.angle_alpha   90.00
_cell.angle_beta   90.00
_cell.angle_gamma   90.00
#
_symmetry.space_group_name_H-M   'P 1'
#
loop_
_entity.id
_entity.type
_entity.pdbx_description
1 polymer ?
#
loop_
_entity_poly.entity_id
_entity_poly.type
_entity_poly.pdbx_seq_one_letter_code
_entity_poly.pdbx_strand_id
1 'polypeptide(L)'
;MLPFPDGVAMTGTGNPFLMSYFTQTTDGRVNLMHHRKAGNTKLGEFGDYGNDWQTLELVFTARQCHGYSETEWSGWPGIPGYKRQSDTGTECADR
;
A
#
# COMPACT_ATOMS: atom_id res chain seq x y z
N MET A 1 -16.25 5.83 -15.99
CA MET A 1 -14.81 5.84 -16.27
C MET A 1 -14.23 4.57 -15.70
N LEU A 2 -13.40 3.82 -16.44
CA LEU A 2 -12.69 2.69 -15.86
C LEU A 2 -11.65 3.26 -14.88
N PRO A 3 -11.52 2.70 -13.65
CA PRO A 3 -10.68 3.27 -12.59
C PRO A 3 -9.17 3.14 -12.86
N PHE A 4 -8.78 2.52 -13.97
CA PHE A 4 -7.39 2.30 -14.38
C PHE A 4 -7.21 2.49 -15.89
N PRO A 5 -5.96 2.71 -16.35
CA PRO A 5 -5.58 2.56 -17.75
C PRO A 5 -5.92 1.16 -18.27
N ASP A 6 -6.19 1.07 -19.57
CA ASP A 6 -6.54 -0.19 -20.22
C ASP A 6 -5.45 -1.25 -20.03
N GLY A 7 -5.86 -2.48 -19.73
CA GLY A 7 -4.94 -3.61 -19.47
C GLY A 7 -4.31 -3.64 -18.08
N VAL A 8 -4.62 -2.69 -17.19
CA VAL A 8 -4.14 -2.67 -15.80
C VAL A 8 -5.24 -3.13 -14.83
N ALA A 9 -4.94 -4.09 -13.95
CA ALA A 9 -5.87 -4.58 -12.96
C ALA A 9 -5.19 -4.97 -11.64
N MET A 10 -5.56 -4.33 -10.53
CA MET A 10 -5.08 -4.74 -9.20
C MET A 10 -5.60 -6.14 -8.84
N THR A 11 -4.69 -7.02 -8.41
CA THR A 11 -5.04 -8.37 -7.93
C THR A 11 -5.71 -8.34 -6.55
N GLY A 12 -6.51 -9.38 -6.24
CA GLY A 12 -7.23 -9.50 -4.97
C GLY A 12 -8.74 -9.26 -5.10
N THR A 13 -9.42 -9.10 -3.96
CA THR A 13 -10.85 -8.80 -3.85
C THR A 13 -11.04 -7.52 -3.03
N GLY A 14 -11.97 -6.64 -3.47
CA GLY A 14 -12.23 -5.34 -2.84
C GLY A 14 -12.23 -4.19 -3.85
N ASN A 15 -12.06 -2.97 -3.35
CA ASN A 15 -11.98 -1.75 -4.13
C ASN A 15 -10.53 -1.43 -4.54
N PRO A 16 -10.35 -0.87 -5.75
CA PRO A 16 -9.04 -0.43 -6.20
C PRO A 16 -8.58 0.84 -5.46
N PHE A 17 -7.48 0.76 -4.72
CA PHE A 17 -6.83 1.90 -4.09
C PHE A 17 -5.35 1.94 -4.46
N LEU A 18 -4.87 3.08 -4.94
CA LEU A 18 -3.41 3.30 -5.08
C LEU A 18 -2.74 3.40 -3.70
N MET A 19 -3.50 3.84 -2.70
CA MET A 19 -3.08 4.14 -1.34
C MET A 19 -4.09 3.58 -0.33
N SER A 20 -3.67 2.57 0.43
CA SER A 20 -4.44 1.96 1.52
C SER A 20 -3.47 1.54 2.62
N TYR A 21 -2.72 2.51 3.13
CA TYR A 21 -1.64 2.29 4.10
C TYR A 21 -1.89 3.11 5.36
N PHE A 22 -1.45 2.60 6.50
CA PHE A 22 -1.56 3.30 7.77
C PHE A 22 -0.36 3.01 8.67
N THR A 23 -0.05 3.93 9.58
CA THR A 23 0.92 3.72 10.65
C THR A 23 0.22 3.23 11.90
N GLN A 24 0.78 2.22 12.56
CA GLN A 24 0.21 1.66 13.79
C GLN A 24 1.30 1.40 14.83
N THR A 25 1.07 1.85 16.06
CA THR A 25 1.94 1.50 17.18
C THR A 25 1.51 0.17 17.77
N THR A 26 2.45 -0.78 17.87
CA THR A 26 2.23 -2.08 18.52
C THR A 26 3.55 -2.55 19.08
N ASP A 27 3.55 -3.15 20.28
CA ASP A 27 4.74 -3.64 20.98
C ASP A 27 5.86 -2.58 21.11
N GLY A 28 5.47 -1.33 21.34
CA GLY A 28 6.40 -0.21 21.49
C GLY A 28 7.05 0.26 20.18
N ARG A 29 6.63 -0.24 19.02
CA ARG A 29 7.19 0.11 17.70
C ARG A 29 6.18 0.78 16.79
N VAL A 30 6.64 1.69 15.94
CA VAL A 30 5.82 2.27 14.88
C VAL A 30 5.92 1.40 13.63
N ASN A 31 4.79 0.87 13.18
CA ASN A 31 4.70 -0.06 12.06
C ASN A 31 4.07 0.61 10.84
N LEU A 32 4.53 0.25 9.64
CA LEU A 32 3.85 0.54 8.39
C LEU A 32 2.97 -0.65 8.01
N MET A 33 1.69 -0.41 7.81
CA MET A 33 0.68 -1.43 7.56
C MET A 33 -0.02 -1.21 6.21
N HIS A 34 -0.34 -2.29 5.53
CA HIS A 34 -1.20 -2.31 4.35
C HIS A 34 -2.60 -2.76 4.77
N HIS A 35 -3.61 -1.92 4.57
CA HIS A 35 -5.01 -2.28 4.76
C HIS A 35 -5.53 -3.02 3.53
N ARG A 36 -5.96 -4.28 3.73
CA ARG A 36 -6.49 -5.15 2.68
C ARG A 36 -7.61 -6.04 3.23
N LYS A 37 -8.50 -6.48 2.34
CA LYS A 37 -9.64 -7.36 2.68
C LYS A 37 -9.24 -8.64 3.40
N ALA A 38 -8.18 -9.29 2.94
CA ALA A 38 -7.67 -10.55 3.49
C ALA A 38 -6.86 -10.36 4.81
N GLY A 39 -7.19 -9.33 5.59
CA GLY A 39 -6.50 -8.95 6.81
C GLY A 39 -5.26 -8.08 6.57
N ASN A 40 -5.09 -7.05 7.39
CA ASN A 40 -3.99 -6.09 7.28
C ASN A 40 -2.63 -6.79 7.35
N THR A 41 -1.65 -6.27 6.62
CA THR A 41 -0.30 -6.83 6.60
C THR A 41 0.71 -5.80 7.06
N LYS A 42 1.58 -6.19 8.00
CA LYS A 42 2.75 -5.39 8.35
C LYS A 42 3.74 -5.44 7.19
N LEU A 43 4.09 -4.27 6.70
CA LEU A 43 5.08 -4.08 5.65
C LEU A 43 6.45 -3.86 6.28
N GLY A 44 6.51 -3.01 7.30
CA GLY A 44 7.76 -2.65 7.96
C GLY A 44 7.58 -1.97 9.29
N GLU A 45 8.68 -1.49 9.85
CA GLU A 45 8.71 -0.69 11.06
C GLU A 45 9.73 0.44 10.95
N PHE A 46 9.40 1.55 11.61
CA PHE A 46 10.29 2.70 11.76
C PHE A 46 11.21 2.54 12.98
N GLY A 47 11.01 1.50 13.78
CA GLY A 47 11.71 1.25 15.04
C GLY A 47 10.85 1.60 16.24
N ASP A 48 11.51 1.85 17.37
CA ASP A 48 10.86 2.17 18.64
C ASP A 48 10.04 3.46 18.52
N TYR A 49 8.92 3.49 19.22
CA TYR A 49 8.08 4.67 19.31
C TYR A 49 8.83 5.81 20.00
N GLY A 50 8.93 6.93 19.31
CA GLY A 50 9.52 8.16 19.80
C GLY A 50 8.81 9.37 19.19
N ASN A 51 9.21 10.57 19.59
CA ASN A 51 8.64 11.82 19.10
C ASN A 51 9.53 12.49 18.03
N ASP A 52 10.53 11.77 17.53
CA ASP A 52 11.41 12.25 16.47
C ASP A 52 10.68 12.27 15.13
N TRP A 53 11.08 13.20 14.26
CA TRP A 53 10.55 13.27 12.90
C TRP A 53 10.93 12.02 12.11
N GLN A 54 9.96 11.47 11.38
CA GLN A 54 10.14 10.33 10.48
C GLN A 54 9.64 10.69 9.09
N THR A 55 10.16 10.02 8.07
CA THR A 55 9.72 10.17 6.69
C THR A 55 9.23 8.84 6.14
N LEU A 56 8.16 8.88 5.34
CA LEU A 56 7.64 7.74 4.61
C LEU A 56 7.56 8.13 3.14
N GLU A 57 8.21 7.34 2.29
CA GLU A 57 8.15 7.48 0.84
C GLU A 57 7.58 6.19 0.24
N LEU A 58 6.69 6.34 -0.74
CA LEU A 58 6.14 5.22 -1.51
C LEU A 58 6.51 5.43 -2.98
N VAL A 59 7.43 4.62 -3.48
CA VAL A 59 7.92 4.71 -4.85
C VAL A 59 7.14 3.76 -5.75
N PHE A 60 6.44 4.28 -6.77
CA PHE A 60 5.74 3.45 -7.75
C PHE A 60 6.54 3.33 -9.04
N THR A 61 7.07 2.14 -9.30
CA THR A 61 7.78 1.86 -10.55
C THR A 61 6.78 1.43 -11.63
N ALA A 62 6.78 2.13 -12.76
CA ALA A 62 5.94 1.75 -13.90
C ALA A 62 6.55 0.56 -14.65
N ARG A 63 6.25 -0.67 -14.23
CA ARG A 63 6.42 -1.87 -15.08
C ARG A 63 5.04 -2.38 -15.49
N GLN A 64 4.70 -2.19 -16.76
CA GLN A 64 3.57 -2.84 -17.42
C GLN A 64 4.04 -4.23 -17.86
N CYS A 65 3.93 -5.24 -17.00
CA CYS A 65 4.23 -6.60 -17.41
C CYS A 65 2.93 -7.38 -17.67
N HIS A 66 2.82 -7.90 -18.89
CA HIS A 66 1.70 -8.69 -19.40
C HIS A 66 1.22 -9.72 -18.34
N GLY A 67 0.00 -9.54 -17.84
CA GLY A 67 -0.69 -10.53 -17.00
C GLY A 67 -0.35 -10.50 -15.50
N TYR A 68 0.52 -9.60 -15.05
CA TYR A 68 0.80 -9.37 -13.64
C TYR A 68 1.15 -7.89 -13.45
N SER A 69 0.16 -7.08 -13.09
CA SER A 69 0.44 -5.73 -12.59
C SER A 69 0.87 -5.81 -11.12
N GLU A 70 1.99 -6.47 -10.87
CA GLU A 70 2.66 -6.42 -9.58
C GLU A 70 3.59 -5.20 -9.62
N THR A 71 3.05 -4.05 -9.22
CA THR A 71 3.84 -2.83 -9.09
C THR A 71 4.68 -2.97 -7.82
N GLU A 72 5.91 -3.43 -8.02
CA GLU A 72 6.97 -3.41 -7.02
C GLU A 72 7.13 -1.96 -6.51
N TRP A 73 7.01 -1.78 -5.19
CA TRP A 73 7.37 -0.53 -4.53
C TRP A 73 8.49 -0.78 -3.53
N SER A 74 9.42 0.16 -3.45
CA SER A 74 10.45 0.24 -2.42
C SER A 74 10.19 1.50 -1.61
N GLY A 75 9.52 1.37 -0.46
CA GLY A 75 9.50 2.45 0.53
C GLY A 75 10.70 2.30 1.46
N TRP A 76 11.24 3.41 1.97
CA TRP A 76 12.24 3.39 3.06
C TRP A 76 11.75 2.47 4.20
N PRO A 77 12.56 1.51 4.71
CA PRO A 77 13.98 1.25 4.45
C PRO A 77 14.27 0.16 3.37
N GLY A 78 13.60 0.21 2.22
CA GLY A 78 13.80 -0.73 1.11
C GLY A 78 12.94 -1.99 1.19
N ILE A 79 11.75 -1.90 1.79
CA ILE A 79 10.87 -3.05 1.99
C ILE A 79 10.02 -3.25 0.73
N PRO A 80 10.10 -4.43 0.08
CA PRO A 80 9.24 -4.75 -1.06
C PRO A 80 7.81 -5.01 -0.60
N GLY A 81 6.83 -4.49 -1.33
CA GLY A 81 5.43 -4.85 -1.17
C GLY A 81 4.67 -4.85 -2.49
N TYR A 82 3.38 -5.24 -2.41
CA TYR A 82 2.47 -5.31 -3.56
C TYR A 82 1.24 -4.43 -3.37
N LYS A 83 0.69 -3.88 -4.47
CA LYS A 83 -0.64 -3.29 -4.47
C LYS A 83 -1.69 -4.39 -4.50
N ARG A 84 -2.67 -4.35 -3.59
CA ARG A 84 -3.83 -5.24 -3.58
C ARG A 84 -5.08 -4.44 -3.32
N GLN A 85 -6.21 -5.00 -3.77
CA GLN A 85 -7.52 -4.44 -3.49
C GLN A 85 -7.76 -4.36 -1.97
N SER A 86 -8.45 -3.29 -1.56
CA SER A 86 -8.74 -2.96 -0.17
C SER A 86 -10.25 -3.02 0.09
N ASP A 87 -10.67 -3.31 1.32
CA ASP A 87 -12.07 -3.17 1.74
C ASP A 87 -12.47 -1.74 2.11
N THR A 88 -11.51 -0.81 2.07
CA THR A 88 -11.74 0.64 2.07
C THR A 88 -12.79 1.00 1.00
N GLY A 89 -13.67 1.96 1.24
CA GLY A 89 -14.84 2.16 0.36
C GLY A 89 -15.83 3.24 0.80
N THR A 90 -15.53 3.96 1.88
CA THR A 90 -16.30 5.14 2.33
C THR A 90 -15.71 6.44 1.80
N GLU A 91 -14.51 6.37 1.24
CA GLU A 91 -13.75 7.45 0.64
C GLU A 91 -14.33 7.75 -0.75
N CYS A 92 -14.47 9.04 -1.06
CA CYS A 92 -14.85 9.46 -2.40
C CYS A 92 -13.78 9.03 -3.42
N ALA A 93 -14.20 8.46 -4.54
CA ALA A 93 -13.32 8.27 -5.68
C ALA A 93 -12.91 9.62 -6.29
N ASP A 94 -11.76 9.64 -6.97
CA ASP A 94 -11.37 10.77 -7.81
C ASP A 94 -12.46 11.04 -8.86
N ARG A 95 -12.67 12.32 -9.17
CA ARG A 95 -13.70 12.77 -10.12
C ARG A 95 -13.34 12.45 -11.57
#